data_AF-A0A529MAL8-F1
#
_entry.id   AF-A0A529MAL8-F1
#
_cell.length_a   1.000
_cell.length_b   1.000
_cell.length_c   1.000
_cell.angle_alpha   90.00
_cell.angle_beta   90.00
_cell.angle_gamma   90.00
#
_symmetry.space_group_name_H-M   'P 1'
#
loop_
_entity.id
_entity.type
_entity.pdbx_description
1 polymer ?
#
loop_
_entity_poly.entity_id
_entity_poly.type
_entity_poly.pdbx_seq_one_letter_code
_entity_poly.pdbx_strand_id
1 'polypeptide(L)'
;MRQALSGLVSKSSFSFKAVMVAALAMTIIAADVASALAAKSAAIVVDAKTGKVLYSADANGRRYPASLTKMMTLYLTFEALAKGRVSKNTPVPYSAHAAAQPPTKLGVRAGGSVPVETAILSMVTKSANDSATALGELLGGSEDNFARMMTAKARQLGMNGTVFRNANGLPDPGQFTTAHDMAMLGIALREHFPQYYGYFSQRSFLYGRQRINGHNRLLGRIKGVDGIKTGYT
;
A
#
# COMPACT_ATOMS: atom_id res chain seq x y z
N MET A 1 -43.16 73.48 -13.23
CA MET A 1 -43.10 73.13 -11.79
C MET A 1 -43.37 71.63 -11.67
N ARG A 2 -42.39 70.86 -11.17
CA ARG A 2 -42.48 69.53 -10.50
C ARG A 2 -43.12 68.33 -11.25
N GLN A 3 -42.30 67.33 -11.60
CA GLN A 3 -42.25 65.95 -11.03
C GLN A 3 -43.40 65.04 -11.52
N ALA A 4 -43.16 64.05 -12.39
CA ALA A 4 -42.50 62.74 -12.16
C ALA A 4 -43.24 61.83 -11.17
N LEU A 5 -43.68 60.65 -11.63
CA LEU A 5 -43.72 59.37 -10.90
C LEU A 5 -44.27 58.25 -11.82
N SER A 6 -43.37 57.63 -12.60
CA SER A 6 -43.60 56.31 -13.19
C SER A 6 -43.23 55.25 -12.16
N GLY A 7 -44.21 54.47 -11.71
CA GLY A 7 -44.05 53.36 -10.76
C GLY A 7 -43.28 52.18 -11.37
N LEU A 8 -42.39 51.63 -10.56
CA LEU A 8 -41.44 50.56 -10.83
C LEU A 8 -42.12 49.26 -11.32
N VAL A 9 -41.67 48.74 -12.47
CA VAL A 9 -41.60 47.29 -12.70
C VAL A 9 -40.17 46.88 -12.36
N SER A 10 -39.98 46.28 -11.19
CA SER A 10 -38.71 45.65 -10.81
C SER A 10 -38.53 44.39 -11.66
N LYS A 11 -37.76 44.49 -12.75
CA LYS A 11 -37.22 43.32 -13.44
C LYS A 11 -36.04 42.83 -12.61
N SER A 12 -36.21 41.78 -11.81
CA SER A 12 -35.09 41.08 -11.18
C SER A 12 -34.31 40.34 -12.27
N SER A 13 -33.37 41.03 -12.90
CA SER A 13 -32.37 40.39 -13.73
C SER A 13 -31.40 39.66 -12.82
N PHE A 14 -31.66 38.38 -12.54
CA PHE A 14 -30.64 37.51 -11.96
C PHE A 14 -29.46 37.47 -12.92
N SER A 15 -28.34 38.07 -12.51
CA SER A 15 -27.12 38.09 -13.29
C SER A 15 -26.66 36.67 -13.55
N PHE A 16 -26.48 36.29 -14.83
CA PHE A 16 -25.98 34.98 -15.24
C PHE A 16 -24.65 34.62 -14.53
N LYS A 17 -23.86 35.63 -14.16
CA LYS A 17 -22.64 35.49 -13.36
C LYS A 17 -22.92 35.02 -11.93
N ALA A 18 -23.99 35.49 -11.30
CA ALA A 18 -24.37 35.08 -9.94
C ALA A 18 -24.82 33.61 -9.90
N VAL A 19 -25.53 33.15 -10.94
CA VAL A 19 -25.93 31.74 -11.09
C VAL A 19 -24.71 30.84 -11.30
N MET A 20 -23.74 31.26 -12.14
CA MET A 20 -22.49 30.51 -12.35
C MET A 20 -21.63 30.42 -11.08
N VAL A 21 -21.52 31.51 -10.32
CA VAL A 21 -20.75 31.53 -9.05
C VAL A 21 -21.43 30.64 -8.01
N ALA A 22 -22.76 30.67 -7.90
CA ALA A 22 -23.50 29.79 -6.99
C ALA A 22 -23.39 28.30 -7.38
N ALA A 23 -23.42 27.99 -8.68
CA ALA A 23 -23.22 26.64 -9.18
C ALA A 23 -21.80 26.12 -8.89
N LEU A 24 -20.77 26.97 -9.08
CA LEU A 24 -19.38 26.62 -8.76
C LEU A 24 -19.18 26.41 -7.26
N ALA A 25 -19.77 27.27 -6.41
CA ALA A 25 -19.72 27.11 -4.96
C ALA A 25 -20.42 25.82 -4.49
N MET A 26 -21.57 25.47 -5.07
CA MET A 26 -22.27 24.21 -4.77
C MET A 26 -21.45 22.98 -5.20
N THR A 27 -20.73 23.02 -6.33
CA THR A 27 -19.85 21.91 -6.72
C THR A 27 -18.66 21.72 -5.79
N ILE A 28 -18.10 22.82 -5.23
CA ILE A 28 -16.98 22.75 -4.27
C ILE A 28 -17.46 22.15 -2.94
N ILE A 29 -18.61 22.60 -2.43
CA ILE A 29 -19.18 22.09 -1.18
C ILE A 29 -19.59 20.62 -1.32
N ALA A 30 -20.15 20.21 -2.46
CA ALA A 30 -20.50 18.81 -2.71
C ALA A 30 -19.26 17.89 -2.77
N ALA A 31 -18.14 18.38 -3.31
CA ALA A 31 -16.89 17.63 -3.34
C ALA A 31 -16.29 17.45 -1.94
N ASP A 32 -16.35 18.47 -1.09
CA ASP A 32 -15.88 18.39 0.31
C ASP A 32 -16.77 17.47 1.17
N VAL A 33 -18.09 17.51 0.98
CA VAL A 33 -19.02 16.61 1.68
C VAL A 33 -18.83 15.16 1.21
N ALA A 34 -18.60 14.91 -0.08
CA ALA A 34 -18.30 13.57 -0.59
C ALA A 34 -16.96 13.02 -0.03
N SER A 35 -15.95 13.89 0.14
CA SER A 35 -14.69 13.56 0.80
C SER A 35 -14.89 13.23 2.29
N ALA A 36 -15.74 14.00 2.98
CA ALA A 36 -16.10 13.78 4.38
C ALA A 36 -16.98 12.51 4.59
N LEU A 37 -17.68 12.07 3.55
CA LEU A 37 -18.50 10.84 3.54
C LEU A 37 -17.75 9.60 3.06
N ALA A 38 -16.48 9.72 2.64
CA ALA A 38 -15.65 8.56 2.35
C ALA A 38 -15.54 7.68 3.61
N ALA A 39 -15.81 6.38 3.47
CA ALA A 39 -15.89 5.48 4.62
C ALA A 39 -14.61 5.57 5.47
N LYS A 40 -14.73 5.77 6.79
CA LYS A 40 -13.55 5.86 7.68
C LYS A 40 -12.70 4.58 7.63
N SER A 41 -13.30 3.43 7.30
CA SER A 41 -12.65 2.13 7.20
C SER A 41 -13.12 1.35 5.98
N ALA A 42 -12.28 0.43 5.50
CA ALA A 42 -12.61 -0.55 4.48
C ALA A 42 -12.25 -1.95 4.98
N ALA A 43 -13.02 -2.95 4.58
CA ALA A 43 -12.82 -4.33 4.99
C ALA A 43 -13.31 -5.29 3.93
N ILE A 44 -12.68 -6.47 3.84
CA ILE A 44 -13.10 -7.56 2.99
C ILE A 44 -12.73 -8.90 3.64
N VAL A 45 -13.58 -9.90 3.49
CA VAL A 45 -13.31 -11.29 3.85
C VAL A 45 -13.63 -12.14 2.62
N VAL A 46 -12.68 -12.96 2.20
CA VAL A 46 -12.77 -13.78 0.98
C VAL A 46 -12.46 -15.23 1.34
N ASP A 47 -13.28 -16.16 0.84
CA ASP A 47 -12.92 -17.57 0.82
C ASP A 47 -11.81 -17.78 -0.22
N ALA A 48 -10.60 -18.07 0.24
CA ALA A 48 -9.43 -18.15 -0.62
C ALA A 48 -9.51 -19.26 -1.68
N LYS A 49 -10.27 -20.35 -1.44
CA LYS A 49 -10.36 -21.49 -2.38
C LYS A 49 -11.31 -21.19 -3.54
N THR A 50 -12.39 -20.47 -3.27
CA THR A 50 -13.47 -20.22 -4.23
C THR A 50 -13.45 -18.80 -4.80
N GLY A 51 -12.72 -17.88 -4.17
CA GLY A 51 -12.76 -16.45 -4.47
C GLY A 51 -14.05 -15.77 -4.01
N LYS A 52 -14.96 -16.48 -3.32
CA LYS A 52 -16.24 -15.93 -2.86
C LYS A 52 -16.01 -14.87 -1.79
N VAL A 53 -16.51 -13.66 -2.04
CA VAL A 53 -16.57 -12.61 -1.01
C VAL A 53 -17.61 -12.99 0.04
N LEU A 54 -17.17 -13.14 1.28
CA LEU A 54 -18.01 -13.47 2.43
C LEU A 54 -18.49 -12.21 3.16
N TYR A 55 -17.69 -11.15 3.11
CA TYR A 55 -18.00 -9.84 3.67
C TYR A 55 -17.24 -8.75 2.94
N SER A 56 -17.84 -7.57 2.77
CA SER A 56 -17.17 -6.39 2.22
C SER A 56 -17.80 -5.10 2.72
N ALA A 57 -16.96 -4.12 3.05
CA ALA A 57 -17.34 -2.75 3.35
C ALA A 57 -16.33 -1.80 2.69
N ASP A 58 -16.78 -0.92 1.80
CA ASP A 58 -15.93 -0.01 1.00
C ASP A 58 -14.69 -0.69 0.39
N ALA A 59 -14.85 -1.95 -0.06
CA ALA A 59 -13.69 -2.78 -0.40
C ALA A 59 -12.92 -2.28 -1.62
N ASN A 60 -13.57 -1.49 -2.49
CA ASN A 60 -12.98 -0.88 -3.69
C ASN A 60 -12.62 0.61 -3.50
N GLY A 61 -12.85 1.18 -2.32
CA GLY A 61 -12.47 2.56 -2.01
C GLY A 61 -10.96 2.74 -2.03
N ARG A 62 -10.48 3.86 -2.60
CA ARG A 62 -9.05 4.19 -2.68
C ARG A 62 -8.49 4.44 -1.29
N ARG A 63 -7.35 3.82 -0.97
CA ARG A 63 -6.65 3.95 0.32
C ARG A 63 -5.14 4.02 0.13
N TYR A 64 -4.44 4.63 1.07
CA TYR A 64 -3.00 4.50 1.17
C TYR A 64 -2.65 3.12 1.78
N PRO A 65 -1.76 2.33 1.16
CA PRO A 65 -1.46 0.96 1.60
C PRO A 65 -0.60 0.88 2.87
N ALA A 66 0.13 1.95 3.23
CA ALA A 66 1.21 1.89 4.22
C ALA A 66 2.13 0.66 3.98
N SER A 67 2.64 0.08 5.07
CA SER A 67 3.47 -1.13 5.06
C SER A 67 2.82 -2.39 4.46
N LEU A 68 1.52 -2.40 4.12
CA LEU A 68 0.96 -3.51 3.32
C LEU A 68 1.62 -3.59 1.93
N THR A 69 2.15 -2.47 1.43
CA THR A 69 2.99 -2.39 0.21
C THR A 69 4.07 -3.46 0.16
N LYS A 70 4.67 -3.78 1.31
CA LYS A 70 5.74 -4.78 1.41
C LYS A 70 5.29 -6.20 1.04
N MET A 71 3.98 -6.48 1.01
CA MET A 71 3.45 -7.73 0.45
C MET A 71 3.79 -7.86 -1.04
N MET A 72 3.70 -6.78 -1.83
CA MET A 72 4.05 -6.81 -3.25
C MET A 72 5.57 -6.88 -3.44
N THR A 73 6.34 -6.21 -2.59
CA THR A 73 7.80 -6.33 -2.58
C THR A 73 8.23 -7.77 -2.31
N LEU A 74 7.61 -8.44 -1.32
CA LEU A 74 7.86 -9.87 -1.06
C LEU A 74 7.35 -10.77 -2.19
N TYR A 75 6.21 -10.45 -2.80
CA TYR A 75 5.72 -11.18 -3.98
C TYR A 75 6.77 -11.22 -5.10
N LEU A 76 7.33 -10.06 -5.46
CA LEU A 76 8.36 -9.99 -6.51
C LEU A 76 9.68 -10.66 -6.08
N THR A 77 10.05 -10.57 -4.80
CA THR A 77 11.20 -11.32 -4.26
C THR A 77 11.00 -12.83 -4.34
N PHE A 78 9.82 -13.32 -3.99
CA PHE A 78 9.46 -14.74 -4.09
C PHE A 78 9.41 -15.21 -5.55
N GLU A 79 8.93 -14.37 -6.46
CA GLU A 79 8.99 -14.64 -7.89
C GLU A 79 10.45 -14.77 -8.39
N ALA A 80 11.34 -13.88 -7.94
CA ALA A 80 12.76 -13.92 -8.29
C ALA A 80 13.47 -15.16 -7.71
N LEU A 81 13.13 -15.57 -6.48
CA LEU A 81 13.63 -16.81 -5.87
C LEU A 81 13.14 -18.05 -6.63
N ALA A 82 11.84 -18.11 -6.95
CA ALA A 82 11.25 -19.24 -7.67
C ALA A 82 11.83 -19.39 -9.09
N LYS A 83 12.19 -18.28 -9.73
CA LYS A 83 12.84 -18.24 -11.06
C LYS A 83 14.37 -18.41 -11.01
N GLY A 84 14.96 -18.59 -9.83
CA GLY A 84 16.41 -18.73 -9.65
C GLY A 84 17.23 -17.49 -9.99
N ARG A 85 16.59 -16.31 -10.09
CA ARG A 85 17.31 -15.03 -10.34
C ARG A 85 18.13 -14.58 -9.13
N VAL A 86 17.66 -14.93 -7.94
CA VAL A 86 18.37 -14.79 -6.67
C VAL A 86 18.19 -16.07 -5.85
N SER A 87 19.05 -16.26 -4.86
CA SER A 87 18.93 -17.30 -3.85
C SER A 87 18.70 -16.67 -2.48
N LYS A 88 18.33 -17.46 -1.48
CA LYS A 88 18.23 -17.00 -0.08
C LYS A 88 19.52 -16.37 0.46
N ASN A 89 20.67 -16.83 -0.07
CA ASN A 89 22.01 -16.40 0.33
C ASN A 89 22.55 -15.25 -0.52
N THR A 90 21.86 -14.84 -1.58
CA THR A 90 22.28 -13.72 -2.41
C THR A 90 22.41 -12.47 -1.54
N PRO A 91 23.55 -11.75 -1.58
CA PRO A 91 23.70 -10.50 -0.85
C PRO A 91 22.76 -9.43 -1.40
N VAL A 92 22.02 -8.77 -0.52
CA VAL A 92 21.23 -7.57 -0.80
C VAL A 92 22.05 -6.36 -0.37
N PRO A 93 22.63 -5.60 -1.31
CA PRO A 93 23.41 -4.40 -0.97
C PRO A 93 22.48 -3.28 -0.51
N TYR A 94 22.91 -2.53 0.50
CA TYR A 94 22.18 -1.36 0.99
C TYR A 94 22.83 -0.10 0.45
N SER A 95 22.15 0.56 -0.49
CA SER A 95 22.56 1.87 -0.97
C SER A 95 22.46 2.93 0.15
N ALA A 96 23.02 4.12 -0.10
CA ALA A 96 22.81 5.26 0.78
C ALA A 96 21.31 5.59 0.94
N HIS A 97 20.54 5.46 -0.14
CA HIS A 97 19.09 5.68 -0.14
C HIS A 97 18.34 4.67 0.72
N ALA A 98 18.62 3.37 0.55
CA ALA A 98 18.02 2.32 1.37
C ALA A 98 18.36 2.48 2.87
N ALA A 99 19.62 2.76 3.20
CA ALA A 99 20.05 2.95 4.58
C ALA A 99 19.44 4.21 5.24
N ALA A 100 19.19 5.25 4.44
CA ALA A 100 18.61 6.52 4.88
C ALA A 100 17.10 6.45 5.14
N GLN A 101 16.40 5.39 4.71
CA GLN A 101 14.97 5.24 4.94
C GLN A 101 14.62 5.42 6.43
N PRO A 102 13.48 6.08 6.75
CA PRO A 102 13.03 6.26 8.13
C PRO A 102 12.67 4.91 8.77
N PRO A 103 12.77 4.77 10.11
CA PRO A 103 12.28 3.60 10.83
C PRO A 103 10.76 3.37 10.60
N THR A 104 10.25 2.15 10.71
CA THR A 104 10.90 0.90 11.14
C THR A 104 11.93 0.38 10.14
N LYS A 105 13.12 -0.01 10.61
CA LYS A 105 14.22 -0.50 9.77
C LYS A 105 15.13 -1.51 10.47
N LEU A 106 15.91 -2.29 9.72
CA LEU A 106 16.89 -3.23 10.26
C LEU A 106 18.15 -2.50 10.76
N GLY A 107 18.52 -1.38 10.10
CA GLY A 107 19.64 -0.53 10.50
C GLY A 107 20.97 -0.91 9.84
N VAL A 108 20.92 -1.51 8.65
CA VAL A 108 22.14 -1.80 7.88
C VAL A 108 22.72 -0.48 7.34
N ARG A 109 24.04 -0.30 7.49
CA ARG A 109 24.74 0.90 7.01
C ARG A 109 24.86 0.89 5.49
N ALA A 110 24.94 2.06 4.88
CA ALA A 110 25.23 2.20 3.45
C ALA A 110 26.53 1.47 3.09
N GLY A 111 26.53 0.75 1.96
CA GLY A 111 27.62 -0.12 1.53
C GLY A 111 27.66 -1.50 2.20
N GLY A 112 26.86 -1.72 3.26
CA GLY A 112 26.66 -3.03 3.86
C GLY A 112 25.72 -3.92 3.02
N SER A 113 25.59 -5.17 3.43
CA SER A 113 24.62 -6.10 2.84
C SER A 113 24.11 -7.12 3.85
N VAL A 114 22.94 -7.70 3.56
CA VAL A 114 22.44 -8.91 4.24
C VAL A 114 21.96 -9.93 3.22
N PRO A 115 21.89 -11.22 3.55
CA PRO A 115 21.25 -12.21 2.68
C PRO A 115 19.79 -11.86 2.37
N VAL A 116 19.29 -12.26 1.20
CA VAL A 116 17.86 -12.12 0.81
C VAL A 116 16.94 -12.67 1.91
N GLU A 117 17.27 -13.82 2.51
CA GLU A 117 16.45 -14.38 3.59
C GLU A 117 16.37 -13.47 4.83
N THR A 118 17.47 -12.82 5.21
CA THR A 118 17.48 -11.84 6.30
C THR A 118 16.62 -10.61 5.96
N ALA A 119 16.67 -10.14 4.72
CA ALA A 119 15.81 -9.03 4.26
C ALA A 119 14.33 -9.41 4.24
N ILE A 120 13.98 -10.65 3.85
CA ILE A 120 12.61 -11.18 3.95
C ILE A 120 12.16 -11.21 5.42
N LEU A 121 12.97 -11.80 6.29
CA LEU A 121 12.66 -11.95 7.71
C LEU A 121 12.47 -10.59 8.42
N SER A 122 13.30 -9.60 8.10
CA SER A 122 13.18 -8.24 8.67
C SER A 122 11.90 -7.54 8.21
N MET A 123 11.46 -7.76 6.97
CA MET A 123 10.21 -7.19 6.43
C MET A 123 8.97 -7.83 7.04
N VAL A 124 8.93 -9.16 7.18
CA VAL A 124 7.75 -9.85 7.74
C VAL A 124 7.61 -9.63 9.26
N THR A 125 8.72 -9.51 9.99
CA THR A 125 8.69 -9.35 11.46
C THR A 125 8.69 -7.89 11.91
N LYS A 126 9.62 -7.07 11.40
CA LYS A 126 9.82 -5.68 11.84
C LYS A 126 9.22 -4.65 10.88
N SER A 127 8.74 -5.08 9.71
CA SER A 127 8.31 -4.16 8.65
C SER A 127 9.44 -3.22 8.18
N ALA A 128 10.67 -3.74 8.12
CA ALA A 128 11.87 -2.95 7.82
C ALA A 128 11.79 -2.23 6.46
N ASN A 129 11.86 -0.90 6.45
CA ASN A 129 11.80 -0.05 5.26
C ASN A 129 13.08 -0.12 4.44
N ASP A 130 14.23 -0.10 5.11
CA ASP A 130 15.56 -0.21 4.49
C ASP A 130 15.72 -1.53 3.72
N SER A 131 15.31 -2.66 4.30
CA SER A 131 15.30 -3.96 3.62
C SER A 131 14.39 -3.98 2.40
N ALA A 132 13.22 -3.34 2.47
CA ALA A 132 12.28 -3.30 1.36
C ALA A 132 12.83 -2.47 0.19
N THR A 133 13.39 -1.29 0.48
CA THR A 133 14.04 -0.45 -0.53
C THR A 133 15.27 -1.14 -1.12
N ALA A 134 16.14 -1.74 -0.30
CA ALA A 134 17.33 -2.45 -0.77
C ALA A 134 16.99 -3.66 -1.67
N LEU A 135 15.96 -4.44 -1.31
CA LEU A 135 15.46 -5.52 -2.18
C LEU A 135 14.87 -4.96 -3.48
N GLY A 136 14.14 -3.85 -3.40
CA GLY A 136 13.60 -3.18 -4.57
C GLY A 136 14.71 -2.73 -5.54
N GLU A 137 15.76 -2.11 -5.02
CA GLU A 137 16.95 -1.72 -5.80
C GLU A 137 17.67 -2.93 -6.40
N LEU A 138 17.86 -4.00 -5.64
CA LEU A 138 18.49 -5.23 -6.15
C LEU A 138 17.71 -5.83 -7.32
N LEU A 139 16.38 -5.90 -7.22
CA LEU A 139 15.53 -6.57 -8.21
C LEU A 139 15.16 -5.68 -9.39
N GLY A 140 15.04 -4.38 -9.16
CA GLY A 140 14.64 -3.39 -10.16
C GLY A 140 15.78 -2.57 -10.73
N GLY A 141 17.00 -2.68 -10.20
CA GLY A 141 18.12 -1.78 -10.50
C GLY A 141 18.00 -0.39 -9.87
N SER A 142 16.78 0.07 -9.59
CA SER A 142 16.45 1.25 -8.78
C SER A 142 15.08 1.08 -8.12
N GLU A 143 14.81 1.80 -7.03
CA GLU A 143 13.49 1.75 -6.38
C GLU A 143 12.37 2.24 -7.30
N ASP A 144 12.61 3.29 -8.10
CA ASP A 144 11.63 3.82 -9.04
C ASP A 144 11.24 2.81 -10.13
N ASN A 145 12.23 2.08 -10.67
CA ASN A 145 11.95 1.01 -11.62
C ASN A 145 11.22 -0.15 -10.93
N PHE A 146 11.61 -0.49 -9.71
CA PHE A 146 10.92 -1.50 -8.93
C PHE A 146 9.46 -1.14 -8.66
N ALA A 147 9.15 0.11 -8.32
CA ALA A 147 7.77 0.58 -8.14
C ALA A 147 6.93 0.44 -9.42
N ARG A 148 7.53 0.68 -10.60
CA ARG A 148 6.89 0.40 -11.90
C ARG A 148 6.63 -1.09 -12.08
N MET A 149 7.59 -1.95 -11.74
CA MET A 149 7.42 -3.41 -11.78
C MET A 149 6.31 -3.88 -10.82
N MET A 150 6.24 -3.32 -9.61
CA MET A 150 5.19 -3.61 -8.63
C MET A 150 3.81 -3.25 -9.18
N THR A 151 3.67 -2.07 -9.79
CA THR A 151 2.40 -1.64 -10.39
C THR A 151 2.03 -2.49 -11.60
N ALA A 152 2.99 -2.83 -12.46
CA ALA A 152 2.76 -3.75 -13.58
C ALA A 152 2.32 -5.13 -13.10
N LYS A 153 2.95 -5.65 -12.02
CA LYS A 153 2.54 -6.91 -11.41
C LYS A 153 1.14 -6.82 -10.80
N ALA A 154 0.81 -5.72 -10.14
CA ALA A 154 -0.54 -5.49 -9.62
C ALA A 154 -1.59 -5.60 -10.75
N ARG A 155 -1.35 -4.98 -11.91
CA ARG A 155 -2.23 -5.12 -13.09
C ARG A 155 -2.32 -6.56 -13.59
N GLN A 156 -1.21 -7.28 -13.67
CA GLN A 156 -1.20 -8.70 -14.06
C GLN A 156 -2.01 -9.59 -13.10
N LEU A 157 -2.03 -9.25 -11.81
CA LEU A 157 -2.83 -9.96 -10.80
C LEU A 157 -4.29 -9.52 -10.80
N GLY A 158 -4.69 -8.52 -11.60
CA GLY A 158 -6.05 -7.96 -11.63
C GLY A 158 -6.32 -6.89 -10.56
N MET A 159 -5.30 -6.43 -9.84
CA MET A 159 -5.39 -5.37 -8.83
C MET A 159 -5.51 -3.98 -9.49
N ASN A 160 -6.64 -3.71 -10.13
CA ASN A 160 -6.84 -2.52 -10.97
C ASN A 160 -6.92 -1.21 -10.18
N GLY A 161 -7.27 -1.26 -8.90
CA GLY A 161 -7.34 -0.12 -7.99
C GLY A 161 -6.01 0.22 -7.29
N THR A 162 -4.90 -0.41 -7.69
CA THR A 162 -3.61 -0.29 -7.00
C THR A 162 -2.54 0.42 -7.83
N VAL A 163 -1.78 1.33 -7.24
CA VAL A 163 -0.56 1.91 -7.80
C VAL A 163 0.49 1.99 -6.69
N PHE A 164 1.68 1.44 -6.95
CA PHE A 164 2.82 1.52 -6.05
C PHE A 164 3.81 2.59 -6.53
N ARG A 165 4.42 3.31 -5.57
CA ARG A 165 5.41 4.36 -5.85
C ARG A 165 6.75 4.13 -5.17
N ASN A 166 6.80 3.22 -4.20
CA ASN A 166 8.02 2.80 -3.53
C ASN A 166 7.88 1.35 -3.03
N ALA A 167 8.99 0.76 -2.59
CA ALA A 167 9.00 -0.65 -2.16
C ALA A 167 8.50 -0.86 -0.72
N ASN A 168 8.40 0.21 0.06
CA ASN A 168 8.24 0.12 1.51
C ASN A 168 6.87 0.60 2.01
N GLY A 169 6.13 1.39 1.24
CA GLY A 169 4.84 1.92 1.62
C GLY A 169 4.87 3.24 2.39
N LEU A 170 6.02 3.93 2.42
CA LEU A 170 6.11 5.30 2.96
C LEU A 170 5.20 6.26 2.16
N PRO A 171 4.77 7.38 2.76
CA PRO A 171 3.79 8.28 2.16
C PRO A 171 4.20 8.77 0.78
N ASP A 172 3.29 8.61 -0.18
CA ASP A 172 3.37 9.16 -1.52
C ASP A 172 1.93 9.40 -2.02
N PRO A 173 1.57 10.61 -2.48
CA PRO A 173 0.20 10.94 -2.90
C PRO A 173 -0.26 10.17 -4.14
N GLY A 174 0.68 9.69 -4.96
CA GLY A 174 0.44 8.87 -6.14
C GLY A 174 0.37 7.36 -5.86
N GLN A 175 0.51 6.94 -4.61
CA GLN A 175 0.44 5.55 -4.17
C GLN A 175 -0.93 5.24 -3.55
N PHE A 176 -1.56 4.15 -3.98
CA PHE A 176 -2.85 3.74 -3.46
C PHE A 176 -3.16 2.27 -3.73
N THR A 177 -4.14 1.73 -3.01
CA THR A 177 -4.69 0.39 -3.16
C THR A 177 -6.16 0.40 -2.77
N THR A 178 -6.81 -0.76 -2.87
CA THR A 178 -8.11 -1.05 -2.26
C THR A 178 -8.00 -2.23 -1.30
N ALA A 179 -9.01 -2.47 -0.46
CA ALA A 179 -9.04 -3.67 0.40
C ALA A 179 -9.19 -4.94 -0.45
N HIS A 180 -9.99 -4.88 -1.51
CA HIS A 180 -10.18 -5.96 -2.48
C HIS A 180 -8.85 -6.37 -3.13
N ASP A 181 -8.08 -5.40 -3.64
CA ASP A 181 -6.79 -5.66 -4.28
C ASP A 181 -5.78 -6.26 -3.29
N MET A 182 -5.77 -5.81 -2.03
CA MET A 182 -4.90 -6.39 -1.00
C MET A 182 -5.28 -7.83 -0.64
N ALA A 183 -6.57 -8.16 -0.66
CA ALA A 183 -7.02 -9.55 -0.50
C ALA A 183 -6.57 -10.43 -1.66
N MET A 184 -6.69 -9.94 -2.90
CA MET A 184 -6.17 -10.64 -4.08
C MET A 184 -4.66 -10.89 -3.98
N LEU A 185 -3.89 -9.89 -3.56
CA LEU A 185 -2.45 -10.06 -3.35
C LEU A 185 -2.13 -11.10 -2.26
N GLY A 186 -2.91 -11.11 -1.17
CA GLY A 186 -2.77 -12.10 -0.10
C GLY A 186 -3.03 -13.53 -0.59
N ILE A 187 -4.08 -13.73 -1.39
CA ILE A 187 -4.39 -15.02 -2.02
C ILE A 187 -3.26 -15.41 -2.98
N ALA A 188 -2.84 -14.51 -3.87
CA ALA A 188 -1.79 -14.77 -4.84
C ALA A 188 -0.44 -15.14 -4.17
N LEU A 189 -0.08 -14.50 -3.05
CA LEU A 189 1.11 -14.88 -2.26
C LEU A 189 1.04 -16.32 -1.76
N ARG A 190 -0.14 -16.75 -1.29
CA ARG A 190 -0.37 -18.11 -0.78
C ARG A 190 -0.36 -19.14 -1.89
N GLU A 191 -1.03 -18.85 -2.99
CA GLU A 191 -1.23 -19.81 -4.09
C GLU A 191 -0.01 -19.94 -5.00
N HIS A 192 0.65 -18.82 -5.33
CA HIS A 192 1.79 -18.84 -6.24
C HIS A 192 3.09 -19.22 -5.55
N PHE A 193 3.20 -18.97 -4.25
CA PHE A 193 4.43 -19.18 -3.47
C PHE A 193 4.19 -19.94 -2.14
N PRO A 194 3.51 -21.10 -2.15
CA PRO A 194 3.23 -21.86 -0.93
C PRO A 194 4.51 -22.25 -0.16
N GLN A 195 5.63 -22.46 -0.87
CA GLN A 195 6.94 -22.77 -0.30
C GLN A 195 7.58 -21.61 0.48
N TYR A 196 7.12 -20.36 0.27
CA TYR A 196 7.64 -19.17 0.96
C TYR A 196 6.60 -18.53 1.89
N TYR A 197 5.32 -18.86 1.74
CA TYR A 197 4.24 -18.26 2.54
C TYR A 197 4.44 -18.44 4.06
N GLY A 198 5.12 -19.52 4.47
CA GLY A 198 5.47 -19.77 5.87
C GLY A 198 6.24 -18.62 6.56
N TYR A 199 6.96 -17.77 5.82
CA TYR A 199 7.65 -16.60 6.39
C TYR A 199 6.68 -15.63 7.10
N PHE A 200 5.44 -15.50 6.63
CA PHE A 200 4.45 -14.59 7.24
C PHE A 200 3.98 -15.03 8.62
N SER A 201 4.17 -16.31 8.95
CA SER A 201 3.85 -16.86 10.27
C SER A 201 4.96 -16.63 11.31
N GLN A 202 6.10 -16.07 10.88
CA GLN A 202 7.27 -15.90 11.74
C GLN A 202 7.03 -14.83 12.81
N ARG A 203 7.11 -15.25 14.08
CA ARG A 203 6.88 -14.36 15.24
C ARG A 203 8.13 -13.61 15.70
N SER A 204 9.31 -14.10 15.37
CA SER A 204 10.58 -13.45 15.66
C SER A 204 11.70 -14.05 14.84
N PHE A 205 12.80 -13.33 14.62
CA PHE A 205 14.02 -13.89 14.05
C PHE A 205 15.26 -13.34 14.75
N LEU A 206 16.40 -14.00 14.55
CA LEU A 206 17.69 -13.54 15.05
C LEU A 206 18.43 -12.77 13.95
N TYR A 207 18.91 -11.59 14.28
CA TYR A 207 19.85 -10.82 13.48
C TYR A 207 21.13 -10.63 14.29
N GLY A 208 22.18 -11.39 13.96
CA GLY A 208 23.32 -11.57 14.85
C GLY A 208 22.87 -12.11 16.22
N ARG A 209 23.18 -11.38 17.29
CA ARG A 209 22.74 -11.73 18.67
C ARG A 209 21.41 -11.12 19.06
N GLN A 210 20.82 -10.27 18.21
CA GLN A 210 19.60 -9.55 18.53
C GLN A 210 18.37 -10.35 18.09
N ARG A 211 17.47 -10.63 19.03
CA ARG A 211 16.13 -11.14 18.72
C ARG A 211 15.21 -9.99 18.31
N ILE A 212 14.66 -10.08 17.11
CA ILE A 212 13.69 -9.13 16.58
C ILE A 212 12.31 -9.78 16.63
N ASN A 213 11.40 -9.16 17.40
CA ASN A 213 10.02 -9.64 17.56
C ASN A 213 9.10 -9.08 16.48
N GLY A 214 8.12 -9.89 16.09
CA GLY A 214 7.10 -9.58 15.11
C GLY A 214 6.06 -8.57 15.64
N HIS A 215 5.49 -7.78 14.73
CA HIS A 215 4.43 -6.82 15.05
C HIS A 215 3.00 -7.39 14.87
N ASN A 216 2.83 -8.53 14.19
CA ASN A 216 1.50 -9.13 13.96
C ASN A 216 1.02 -9.85 15.23
N ARG A 217 0.21 -9.14 16.03
CA ARG A 217 -0.30 -9.63 17.32
C ARG A 217 -1.35 -10.73 17.19
N LEU A 218 -1.86 -11.01 15.99
CA LEU A 218 -2.86 -12.07 15.79
C LEU A 218 -2.20 -13.47 15.79
N LEU A 219 -0.93 -13.55 15.36
CA LEU A 219 -0.16 -14.80 15.34
C LEU A 219 -0.06 -15.41 16.74
N GLY A 220 -0.64 -16.60 16.90
CA GLY A 220 -0.67 -17.32 18.18
C GLY A 220 -1.69 -16.88 19.20
N ARG A 221 -2.47 -15.84 18.89
CA ARG A 221 -3.62 -15.42 19.70
C ARG A 221 -4.93 -15.90 19.09
N ILE A 222 -5.01 -15.94 17.77
CA ILE A 222 -6.19 -16.43 17.05
C ILE A 222 -5.84 -17.76 16.36
N LYS A 223 -6.64 -18.79 16.63
CA LYS A 223 -6.49 -20.11 16.00
C LYS A 223 -6.66 -19.97 14.48
N GLY A 224 -5.71 -20.53 13.73
CA GLY A 224 -5.75 -20.52 12.26
C GLY A 224 -5.14 -19.29 11.60
N VAL A 225 -4.66 -18.29 12.34
CA VAL A 225 -3.94 -17.15 11.75
C VAL A 225 -2.48 -17.51 11.52
N ASP A 226 -2.02 -17.40 10.28
CA ASP A 226 -0.67 -17.70 9.81
C ASP A 226 0.00 -16.52 9.08
N GLY A 227 -0.64 -15.34 9.03
CA GLY A 227 -0.15 -14.19 8.28
C GLY A 227 -1.14 -13.02 8.26
N ILE A 228 -1.05 -12.09 7.30
CA ILE A 228 0.07 -11.90 6.34
C ILE A 228 0.92 -10.70 6.76
N LYS A 229 0.31 -9.51 6.79
CA LYS A 229 1.02 -8.26 7.08
C LYS A 229 0.07 -7.26 7.71
N THR A 230 0.62 -6.39 8.55
CA THR A 230 -0.09 -5.22 9.09
C THR A 230 0.62 -3.94 8.66
N GLY A 231 -0.12 -2.83 8.66
CA GLY A 231 0.34 -1.47 8.39
C GLY A 231 -0.57 -0.45 9.09
N TYR A 232 -0.11 0.79 9.21
CA TYR A 232 -0.85 1.90 9.80
C TYR A 232 -0.57 3.16 8.98
N THR A 233 -1.61 3.96 8.75
CA THR A 233 -1.58 5.32 8.17
C THR A 233 -2.24 6.27 9.14
#